data_AF-A0A3M1ET33-F1
#
_entry.id   AF-A0A3M1ET33-F1
#
_cell.length_a   1.000
_cell.length_b   1.000
_cell.length_c   1.000
_cell.angle_alpha   90.00
_cell.angle_beta   90.00
_cell.angle_gamma   90.00
#
_symmetry.space_group_name_H-M   'P 1'
#
loop_
_entity.id
_entity.type
_entity.pdbx_description
1 polymer ?
#
loop_
_entity_poly.entity_id
_entity_poly.type
_entity_poly.pdbx_seq_one_letter_code
_entity_poly.pdbx_strand_id
1 'polypeptide(L)'
;MLNVKYLADLLTGTRALLAFWLVWLGLAGGQERLAAAVMTLIAAWTTDILDGPLARRAPQTIQTWLGDHDLEMDVLVSLGVWSYLTLSGFLSPSVAV
;
A
#
# COMPACT_ATOMS: atom_id res chain seq x y z
N MET A 1 16.22 21.35 -6.06
CA MET A 1 16.59 20.02 -6.59
C MET A 1 15.68 19.01 -5.91
N LEU A 2 14.72 18.43 -6.65
CA LEU A 2 13.84 17.40 -6.09
C LEU A 2 14.70 16.16 -5.85
N ASN A 3 14.90 15.78 -4.59
CA ASN A 3 15.68 14.59 -4.28
C ASN A 3 14.83 13.37 -4.68
N VAL A 4 15.27 12.66 -5.71
CA VAL A 4 14.58 11.47 -6.26
C VAL A 4 14.34 10.41 -5.17
N LYS A 5 15.19 10.39 -4.13
CA LYS A 5 15.03 9.49 -3.00
C LYS A 5 13.83 9.85 -2.10
N TYR A 6 13.58 11.14 -1.86
CA TYR A 6 12.37 11.57 -1.14
C TYR A 6 11.09 11.30 -1.94
N LEU A 7 11.17 11.28 -3.27
CA LEU A 7 10.04 10.89 -4.10
C LEU A 7 9.75 9.39 -3.97
N ALA A 8 10.78 8.55 -3.97
CA ALA A 8 10.63 7.11 -3.71
C ALA A 8 10.05 6.86 -2.30
N ASP A 9 10.59 7.52 -1.27
CA ASP A 9 10.05 7.46 0.09
C ASP A 9 8.57 7.91 0.13
N LEU A 10 8.22 8.99 -0.56
CA LEU A 10 6.82 9.44 -0.61
C LEU A 10 5.92 8.36 -1.21
N LEU A 11 6.33 7.68 -2.29
CA LEU A 11 5.57 6.57 -2.89
C LEU A 11 5.41 5.41 -1.90
N THR A 12 6.48 5.01 -1.20
CA THR A 12 6.42 4.01 -0.12
C THR A 12 5.47 4.43 0.99
N GLY A 13 5.52 5.69 1.42
CA GLY A 13 4.61 6.25 2.43
C GLY A 13 3.14 6.28 1.97
N THR A 14 2.88 6.48 0.68
CA THR A 14 1.51 6.42 0.17
C THR A 14 0.91 5.02 0.30
N ARG A 15 1.71 3.94 0.23
CA ARG A 15 1.20 2.57 0.44
C ARG A 15 0.60 2.37 1.83
N ALA A 16 1.20 2.94 2.87
CA ALA A 16 0.62 2.92 4.21
C ALA A 16 -0.77 3.59 4.24
N LEU A 17 -0.90 4.75 3.61
CA LEU A 17 -2.18 5.46 3.51
C LEU A 17 -3.23 4.66 2.74
N LEU A 18 -2.83 4.02 1.63
CA LEU A 18 -3.71 3.16 0.84
C LEU A 18 -4.14 1.91 1.62
N ALA A 19 -3.27 1.33 2.45
CA ALA A 19 -3.61 0.23 3.33
C ALA A 19 -4.70 0.61 4.34
N PHE A 20 -4.57 1.75 5.02
CA PHE A 20 -5.62 2.25 5.91
C PHE A 20 -6.91 2.61 5.17
N TRP A 21 -6.80 3.11 3.94
CA TRP A 21 -7.94 3.38 3.08
C TRP A 21 -8.72 2.11 2.73
N LEU A 22 -8.05 0.98 2.47
CA LEU A 22 -8.70 -0.32 2.24
C LEU A 22 -9.54 -0.75 3.45
N VAL A 23 -9.00 -0.62 4.66
CA VAL A 23 -9.75 -0.92 5.90
C VAL A 23 -11.01 -0.04 5.99
N TRP A 24 -10.85 1.26 5.73
CA TRP A 24 -11.97 2.21 5.75
C TRP A 24 -13.04 1.86 4.73
N LEU A 25 -12.67 1.47 3.50
CA LEU A 25 -13.64 1.04 2.48
C LEU A 25 -14.47 -0.17 2.95
N GLY A 26 -13.85 -1.09 3.68
CA GLY A 26 -14.53 -2.25 4.26
C GLY A 26 -15.55 -1.84 5.32
N LEU A 27 -15.18 -0.92 6.22
CA LEU A 27 -16.05 -0.41 7.27
C LEU A 27 -17.21 0.44 6.74
N ALA A 28 -16.94 1.33 5.77
CA ALA A 28 -17.89 2.36 5.34
C ALA A 28 -18.85 1.91 4.24
N GLY A 29 -18.51 0.89 3.46
CA GLY A 29 -19.38 0.44 2.36
C GLY A 29 -19.24 -1.02 1.95
N GLY A 30 -18.40 -1.81 2.61
CA GLY A 30 -18.31 -3.26 2.42
C GLY A 30 -18.18 -3.67 0.95
N GLN A 31 -19.05 -4.61 0.53
CA GLN A 31 -19.02 -5.22 -0.81
C GLN A 31 -19.27 -4.23 -1.97
N GLU A 32 -20.07 -3.19 -1.76
CA GLU A 32 -20.37 -2.19 -2.79
C GLU A 32 -19.13 -1.38 -3.19
N ARG A 33 -18.10 -1.37 -2.34
CA ARG A 33 -16.84 -0.65 -2.57
C ARG A 33 -15.76 -1.49 -3.24
N LEU A 34 -16.10 -2.68 -3.75
CA LEU A 34 -15.11 -3.60 -4.34
C LEU A 34 -14.30 -2.95 -5.47
N ALA A 35 -14.96 -2.22 -6.37
CA ALA A 35 -14.27 -1.51 -7.46
C ALA A 35 -13.25 -0.49 -6.91
N ALA A 36 -13.61 0.25 -5.85
CA ALA A 36 -12.69 1.20 -5.22
C ALA A 36 -11.53 0.49 -4.52
N ALA A 37 -11.78 -0.65 -3.87
CA ALA A 37 -10.73 -1.46 -3.23
C ALA A 37 -9.75 -2.02 -4.27
N VAL A 38 -10.25 -2.54 -5.39
CA VAL A 38 -9.41 -3.00 -6.52
C VAL A 38 -8.58 -1.85 -7.09
N MET A 39 -9.17 -0.69 -7.33
CA MET A 39 -8.42 0.48 -7.81
C MET A 39 -7.37 0.95 -6.82
N THR A 40 -7.65 0.86 -5.51
CA THR A 40 -6.70 1.17 -4.44
C THR A 40 -5.51 0.21 -4.46
N LEU A 41 -5.76 -1.09 -4.66
CA LEU A 41 -4.70 -2.10 -4.78
C LEU A 41 -3.84 -1.88 -6.04
N ILE A 42 -4.48 -1.58 -7.18
CA ILE A 42 -3.76 -1.25 -8.42
C ILE A 42 -2.88 -0.01 -8.21
N ALA A 43 -3.38 1.01 -7.51
CA ALA A 43 -2.59 2.19 -7.18
C ALA A 43 -1.39 1.84 -6.31
N ALA A 44 -1.57 1.02 -5.26
CA ALA A 44 -0.48 0.58 -4.38
C ALA A 44 0.61 -0.19 -5.15
N TRP A 45 0.23 -1.12 -6.02
CA TRP A 45 1.19 -1.84 -6.89
C TRP A 45 1.87 -0.92 -7.90
N THR A 46 1.14 0.07 -8.43
CA THR A 46 1.75 1.04 -9.35
C THR A 46 2.81 1.86 -8.66
N THR A 47 2.57 2.30 -7.41
CA THR A 47 3.56 3.07 -6.64
C THR A 47 4.80 2.22 -6.29
N ASP A 48 4.60 0.94 -5.97
CA ASP A 48 5.67 -0.03 -5.69
C ASP A 48 6.56 -0.28 -6.91
N ILE A 49 5.98 -0.51 -8.09
CA ILE A 49 6.76 -0.71 -9.32
C ILE A 49 7.61 0.52 -9.66
N LEU A 50 7.15 1.72 -9.30
CA LEU A 50 7.81 2.98 -9.65
C LEU A 50 8.92 3.38 -8.67
N ASP A 51 8.82 3.04 -7.38
CA ASP A 51 9.79 3.49 -6.38
C ASP A 51 11.18 2.85 -6.54
N GLY A 52 11.27 1.55 -6.87
CA GLY A 52 12.53 0.85 -7.05
C GLY A 52 13.39 1.44 -8.19
N PRO A 53 12.83 1.66 -9.40
CA PRO A 53 13.51 2.38 -10.47
C PRO A 53 13.91 3.82 -10.09
N LEU A 54 13.09 4.53 -9.32
CA LEU A 54 13.41 5.89 -8.85
C LEU A 54 14.57 5.86 -7.85
N ALA A 55 14.55 4.94 -6.89
CA ALA A 55 15.60 4.77 -5.89
C ALA A 55 16.95 4.42 -6.54
N ARG A 56 16.97 3.55 -7.57
CA ARG A 56 18.20 3.17 -8.30
C ARG A 56 18.78 4.30 -9.16
N ARG A 57 17.96 5.27 -9.57
CA ARG A 57 18.41 6.45 -10.34
C ARG A 57 18.98 7.55 -9.46
N ALA A 58 18.85 7.45 -8.13
CA ALA A 58 19.45 8.41 -7.22
C ALA A 58 20.98 8.23 -7.20
N PRO A 59 21.78 9.28 -7.46
CA PRO A 59 23.24 9.19 -7.47
C PRO A 59 23.86 9.02 -6.08
N GLN A 60 23.04 9.03 -5.02
CA GLN A 60 23.45 9.03 -3.62
C GLN A 60 23.11 7.67 -2.99
N THR A 61 24.10 6.98 -2.43
CA THR A 61 23.95 5.73 -1.65
C THR A 61 23.38 5.95 -0.25
N ILE A 62 22.61 7.02 -0.05
CA ILE A 62 21.92 7.26 1.23
C ILE A 62 20.92 6.12 1.41
N GLN A 63 20.79 5.54 2.60
CA GLN A 63 19.65 4.71 2.96
C GLN A 63 18.64 5.58 3.71
N THR A 64 17.36 5.44 3.38
CA THR A 64 16.27 6.15 4.06
C THR A 64 15.53 5.15 4.90
N TRP A 65 15.11 5.55 6.10
CA TRP A 65 14.37 4.68 7.00
C TRP A 65 13.15 4.04 6.32
N LEU A 66 12.46 4.81 5.47
CA LEU A 66 11.27 4.34 4.78
C LEU A 66 11.59 3.35 3.65
N GLY A 67 12.69 3.56 2.93
CA GLY A 67 13.21 2.58 1.97
C GLY A 67 13.72 1.29 2.60
N ASP A 68 14.19 1.35 3.86
CA ASP A 68 14.58 0.14 4.61
C ASP A 68 13.36 -0.65 5.12
N HIS A 69 12.20 0.00 5.25
CA HIS A 69 10.93 -0.62 5.70
C HIS A 69 9.93 -0.83 4.56
N ASP A 70 10.43 -0.95 3.33
CA ASP A 70 9.63 -1.13 2.12
C ASP A 70 8.75 -2.39 2.19
N LEU A 71 9.33 -3.50 2.65
CA LEU A 71 8.66 -4.78 2.83
C LEU A 71 7.49 -4.68 3.82
N GLU A 72 7.69 -3.96 4.92
CA GLU A 72 6.67 -3.73 5.94
C GLU A 72 5.48 -2.97 5.36
N MET A 73 5.70 -2.04 4.43
CA MET A 73 4.62 -1.33 3.74
C MET A 73 3.83 -2.24 2.81
N ASP A 74 4.47 -3.19 2.12
CA ASP A 74 3.77 -4.19 1.30
C ASP A 74 2.96 -5.18 2.12
N VAL A 75 3.53 -5.62 3.24
CA VAL A 75 2.80 -6.45 4.22
C VAL A 75 1.60 -5.66 4.76
N LEU A 76 1.77 -4.36 5.03
CA LEU A 76 0.69 -3.50 5.50
C LEU A 76 -0.43 -3.37 4.45
N VAL A 77 -0.11 -3.21 3.16
CA VAL A 77 -1.11 -3.24 2.07
C VAL A 77 -1.83 -4.58 2.03
N SER A 78 -1.10 -5.69 2.16
CA SER A 78 -1.68 -7.04 2.20
C SER A 78 -2.65 -7.21 3.38
N LEU A 79 -2.29 -6.70 4.56
CA LEU A 79 -3.17 -6.65 5.73
C LEU A 79 -4.40 -5.76 5.50
N GLY A 80 -4.24 -4.64 4.78
CA GLY A 80 -5.34 -3.78 4.36
C GLY A 80 -6.33 -4.50 3.44
N VAL A 81 -5.84 -5.25 2.45
CA VAL A 81 -6.67 -6.08 1.56
C VAL A 81 -7.39 -7.17 2.36
N TRP A 82 -6.68 -7.91 3.21
CA TRP A 82 -7.26 -8.94 4.07
C TRP A 82 -8.37 -8.37 4.95
N SER A 83 -8.12 -7.22 5.57
CA SER A 83 -9.08 -6.51 6.40
C SER A 83 -10.29 -6.06 5.60
N TYR A 84 -10.10 -5.51 4.40
CA TYR A 84 -11.20 -5.15 3.50
C TYR A 84 -12.08 -6.36 3.19
N LEU A 85 -11.47 -7.49 2.78
CA LEU A 85 -12.19 -8.72 2.42
C LEU A 85 -12.95 -9.30 3.62
N THR A 86 -12.34 -9.25 4.81
CA THR A 86 -12.95 -9.69 6.07
C THR A 86 -14.14 -8.80 6.44
N LEU A 87 -13.93 -7.48 6.53
CA LEU A 87 -14.95 -6.53 6.97
C LEU A 87 -16.10 -6.40 5.98
N SER A 88 -15.84 -6.64 4.69
CA SER A 88 -16.87 -6.68 3.64
C SER A 88 -17.60 -8.02 3.56
N GLY A 89 -17.24 -9.02 4.36
CA GLY A 89 -17.87 -10.34 4.34
C GLY A 89 -17.58 -11.19 3.11
N PHE A 90 -16.46 -10.93 2.41
CA PHE A 90 -15.97 -11.81 1.34
C PHE A 90 -15.23 -13.03 1.90
N LEU A 91 -14.69 -12.93 3.12
CA LEU A 91 -14.10 -14.04 3.84
C LEU A 91 -15.05 -14.55 4.93
N SER A 92 -15.10 -15.86 5.12
CA SER A 92 -15.79 -16.43 6.27
C SER A 92 -15.00 -16.11 7.56
N PRO A 93 -15.68 -15.94 8.70
CA PRO A 93 -15.01 -15.67 9.98
C PRO A 93 -13.97 -16.73 10.37
N SER A 94 -14.16 -17.98 9.92
CA SER A 94 -13.23 -19.09 10.18
C SER A 94 -11.91 -19.00 9.40
N VAL A 95 -11.87 -18.22 8.33
CA VAL A 95 -10.65 -17.96 7.54
C VAL A 95 -10.03 -16.64 7.94
N ALA A 96 -10.84 -15.68 8.40
CA ALA A 96 -10.40 -14.34 8.78
C ALA A 96 -9.60 -14.26 10.10
N VAL A 97 -9.64 -15.31 10.92
CA VAL A 97 -9.01 -15.45 12.25
C VAL A 97 -7.95 -16.54 12.20
#